data_AF-A0YK51-F1
#
_entry.id   AF-A0YK51-F1
#
_cell.length_a   1.000
_cell.length_b   1.000
_cell.length_c   1.000
_cell.angle_alpha   90.00
_cell.angle_beta   90.00
_cell.angle_gamma   90.00
#
_symmetry.space_group_name_H-M   'P 1'
#
loop_
_entity.id
_entity.type
_entity.pdbx_description
1 polymer ?
#
loop_
_entity_poly.entity_id
_entity_poly.type
_entity_poly.pdbx_seq_one_letter_code
_entity_poly.pdbx_strand_id
1 'polypeptide(L)'
;MMIITQKYGQLGNRLILFSHLIAFAHAHKITLANLAFDEYADLFQPTSRDLFCRYPPHPYQGKPSKILRQLMGRWANFLVTMLSKIKVFNRGLKILRIDSQQDCLLDSDDFLSQFDHQKTYCIQGFRFRDESNLIKYADQVRDYFTPVEHHQNKIKTLI
;
A
#
# COMPACT_ATOMS: atom_id res chain seq x y z
N MET A 1 -10.53 -5.18 2.98
CA MET A 1 -9.31 -5.08 2.14
C MET A 1 -8.96 -3.61 1.94
N MET A 2 -7.68 -3.25 1.83
CA MET A 2 -7.23 -1.90 1.48
C MET A 2 -6.48 -1.90 0.13
N ILE A 3 -6.65 -0.84 -0.66
CA ILE A 3 -5.98 -0.66 -1.95
C ILE A 3 -5.44 0.76 -2.05
N ILE A 4 -4.13 0.93 -2.13
CA ILE A 4 -3.49 2.22 -2.41
C ILE A 4 -3.48 2.42 -3.92
N THR A 5 -4.17 3.47 -4.38
CA THR A 5 -4.32 3.75 -5.82
C THR A 5 -3.58 5.02 -6.25
N GLN A 6 -3.37 5.98 -5.34
CA GLN A 6 -2.71 7.23 -5.66
C GLN A 6 -1.21 7.18 -5.36
N LYS A 7 -0.39 7.57 -6.33
CA LYS A 7 1.04 7.82 -6.13
C LYS A 7 1.24 9.11 -5.35
N TYR A 8 2.09 9.07 -4.34
CA TYR A 8 2.50 10.26 -3.60
C TYR A 8 4.01 10.33 -3.47
N GLY A 9 4.59 11.44 -3.94
CA GLY A 9 6.03 11.67 -3.93
C GLY A 9 6.86 10.54 -4.56
N GLN A 10 8.09 10.42 -4.05
CA GLN A 10 9.09 9.43 -4.44
C GLN A 10 9.15 8.23 -3.46
N LEU A 11 10.14 7.35 -3.63
CA LEU A 11 10.30 6.11 -2.88
C LEU A 11 10.12 6.26 -1.37
N GLY A 12 10.82 7.20 -0.71
CA GLY A 12 10.74 7.36 0.75
C GLY A 12 9.33 7.65 1.25
N ASN A 13 8.59 8.52 0.54
CA ASN A 13 7.18 8.80 0.88
C ASN A 13 6.31 7.56 0.68
N ARG A 14 6.51 6.83 -0.42
CA ARG A 14 5.73 5.62 -0.69
C ARG A 14 6.03 4.51 0.32
N LEU A 15 7.28 4.41 0.79
CA LEU A 15 7.65 3.50 1.87
C LEU A 15 6.95 3.88 3.17
N ILE A 16 7.00 5.15 3.59
CA ILE A 16 6.32 5.60 4.82
C ILE A 16 4.82 5.26 4.80
N LEU A 17 4.11 5.67 3.73
CA LEU A 17 2.67 5.38 3.60
C LEU A 17 2.41 3.86 3.61
N PHE A 18 3.20 3.11 2.85
CA PHE A 18 3.00 1.67 2.73
C PHE A 18 3.32 0.94 4.03
N SER A 19 4.33 1.37 4.78
CA SER A 19 4.70 0.82 6.09
C SER A 19 3.57 0.92 7.11
N HIS A 20 2.95 2.11 7.26
CA HIS A 20 1.81 2.26 8.18
C HIS A 20 0.63 1.38 7.76
N LEU A 21 0.33 1.32 6.46
CA LEU A 21 -0.77 0.51 5.98
C LEU A 21 -0.48 -1.00 6.07
N ILE A 22 0.78 -1.44 5.92
CA ILE A 22 1.20 -2.82 6.17
C ILE A 22 1.01 -3.17 7.63
N ALA A 23 1.44 -2.29 8.55
CA ALA A 23 1.29 -2.50 9.97
C ALA A 23 -0.19 -2.63 10.37
N PHE A 24 -1.04 -1.73 9.87
CA PHE A 24 -2.49 -1.82 10.02
C PHE A 24 -3.04 -3.13 9.45
N ALA A 25 -2.64 -3.48 8.21
CA ALA A 25 -3.12 -4.68 7.54
C ALA A 25 -2.73 -5.96 8.29
N HIS A 26 -1.52 -6.00 8.84
CA HIS A 26 -1.03 -7.08 9.69
C HIS A 26 -1.85 -7.20 10.98
N ALA A 27 -2.01 -6.09 11.71
CA ALA A 27 -2.75 -6.04 12.97
C ALA A 27 -4.20 -6.54 12.82
N HIS A 28 -4.86 -6.14 11.72
CA HIS A 28 -6.26 -6.43 11.45
C HIS A 28 -6.49 -7.64 10.54
N LYS A 29 -5.43 -8.37 10.17
CA LYS A 29 -5.47 -9.57 9.32
C LYS A 29 -6.23 -9.35 8.01
N ILE A 30 -6.02 -8.20 7.39
CA ILE A 30 -6.62 -7.84 6.10
C ILE A 30 -5.57 -7.82 4.99
N THR A 31 -6.01 -8.01 3.76
CA THR A 31 -5.15 -7.80 2.59
C THR A 31 -5.04 -6.32 2.26
N LEU A 32 -3.82 -5.88 1.94
CA LEU A 32 -3.46 -4.59 1.37
C LEU A 32 -2.86 -4.80 -0.01
N ALA A 33 -3.27 -4.02 -1.00
CA ALA A 33 -2.64 -3.95 -2.31
C ALA A 33 -2.10 -2.54 -2.55
N ASN A 34 -0.90 -2.41 -3.10
CA ASN A 34 -0.33 -1.10 -3.42
C ASN A 34 -0.05 -0.95 -4.92
N LEU A 35 -1.09 -0.54 -5.65
CA LEU A 35 -1.01 -0.30 -7.09
C LEU A 35 -0.17 0.93 -7.43
N ALA A 36 0.02 1.83 -6.46
CA ALA A 36 0.85 3.03 -6.58
C ALA A 36 2.36 2.76 -6.35
N PHE A 37 2.74 1.53 -5.99
CA PHE A 37 4.14 1.13 -5.77
C PHE A 37 4.84 0.58 -7.03
N ASP A 38 4.15 0.62 -8.17
CA ASP A 38 4.56 0.07 -9.46
C ASP A 38 6.00 0.37 -9.91
N GLU A 39 6.47 1.60 -9.71
CA GLU A 39 7.80 2.07 -10.12
C GLU A 39 8.94 1.45 -9.31
N TYR A 40 8.66 1.09 -8.05
CA TYR A 40 9.65 0.62 -7.08
C TYR A 40 9.46 -0.84 -6.68
N ALA A 41 8.43 -1.49 -7.20
CA ALA A 41 8.10 -2.87 -6.90
C ALA A 41 9.25 -3.83 -7.23
N ASP A 42 10.06 -3.56 -8.25
CA ASP A 42 11.17 -4.45 -8.61
C ASP A 42 12.37 -4.33 -7.65
N LEU A 43 12.34 -3.40 -6.68
CA LEU A 43 13.43 -3.18 -5.72
C LEU A 43 13.38 -4.13 -4.52
N PHE A 44 12.21 -4.72 -4.21
CA PHE A 44 12.00 -5.54 -3.01
C PHE A 44 11.53 -6.96 -3.35
N GLN A 45 11.95 -7.94 -2.56
CA GLN A 45 11.68 -9.37 -2.81
C GLN A 45 10.18 -9.66 -2.99
N PRO A 46 9.27 -9.27 -2.06
CA PRO A 46 7.86 -9.64 -2.18
C PRO A 46 7.15 -8.92 -3.33
N THR A 47 7.41 -7.64 -3.53
CA THR A 47 6.72 -6.81 -4.53
C THR A 47 7.22 -7.08 -5.94
N SER A 48 8.48 -7.49 -6.13
CA SER A 48 9.03 -7.82 -7.45
C SER A 48 8.34 -9.01 -8.12
N ARG A 49 7.73 -9.90 -7.32
CA ARG A 49 7.02 -11.10 -7.76
C ARG A 49 5.50 -10.99 -7.66
N ASP A 50 4.97 -9.81 -7.36
CA ASP A 50 3.53 -9.59 -7.26
C ASP A 50 3.10 -8.42 -8.13
N LEU A 51 2.13 -8.68 -9.00
CA LEU A 51 1.56 -7.69 -9.88
C LEU A 51 0.90 -6.54 -9.10
N PHE A 52 0.30 -6.84 -7.95
CA PHE A 52 -0.46 -5.87 -7.16
C PHE A 52 0.27 -5.36 -5.91
N CYS A 53 1.52 -5.81 -5.70
CA CYS A 53 2.34 -5.46 -4.53
C CYS A 53 1.56 -5.66 -3.22
N ARG A 54 1.07 -6.88 -2.98
CA ARG A 54 0.17 -7.17 -1.86
C ARG A 54 0.92 -7.51 -0.58
N TYR A 55 0.28 -7.16 0.53
CA TYR A 55 0.55 -7.64 1.86
C TYR A 55 -0.71 -8.34 2.42
N PRO A 56 -0.62 -9.54 3.01
CA PRO A 56 0.57 -10.39 3.03
C PRO A 56 1.01 -10.80 1.61
N PRO A 57 2.29 -11.16 1.41
CA PRO A 57 2.81 -11.53 0.10
C PRO A 57 2.03 -12.68 -0.52
N HIS A 58 1.63 -12.52 -1.78
CA HIS A 58 1.03 -13.60 -2.56
C HIS A 58 1.82 -13.78 -3.86
N PRO A 59 2.84 -14.66 -3.85
CA PRO A 59 3.78 -14.77 -4.97
C PRO A 59 3.05 -15.24 -6.23
N TYR A 60 3.23 -14.50 -7.32
CA TYR A 60 2.77 -14.93 -8.64
C TYR A 60 3.80 -15.89 -9.25
N GLN A 61 3.35 -16.94 -9.93
CA GLN A 61 4.21 -17.87 -10.66
C GLN A 61 4.66 -17.23 -11.99
N GLY A 62 5.47 -16.18 -11.93
CA GLY A 62 5.99 -15.50 -13.11
C GLY A 62 6.58 -14.13 -12.81
N LYS A 63 7.28 -13.53 -13.78
CA LYS A 63 7.72 -12.14 -13.69
C LYS A 63 6.55 -11.21 -14.08
N PRO A 64 6.03 -10.40 -13.14
CA PRO A 64 4.97 -9.45 -13.48
C PRO A 64 5.45 -8.43 -14.51
N SER A 65 4.61 -8.12 -15.50
CA SER A 65 4.92 -7.11 -16.50
C SER A 65 4.88 -5.71 -15.89
N LYS A 66 6.01 -4.99 -15.96
CA LYS A 66 6.14 -3.61 -15.48
C LYS A 66 5.14 -2.67 -16.17
N ILE A 67 4.96 -2.83 -17.48
CA ILE A 67 4.02 -2.02 -18.27
C ILE A 67 2.59 -2.27 -17.79
N LEU A 68 2.21 -3.54 -17.60
CA LEU A 68 0.89 -3.90 -17.11
C LEU A 68 0.64 -3.33 -15.71
N ARG A 69 1.63 -3.42 -14.81
CA ARG A 69 1.57 -2.85 -13.45
C ARG A 69 1.29 -1.35 -13.48
N GLN A 70 2.05 -0.61 -14.29
CA GLN A 70 1.86 0.84 -14.46
C GLN A 70 0.51 1.19 -15.06
N LEU A 71 0.06 0.43 -16.06
CA LEU A 71 -1.23 0.63 -16.70
C LEU A 71 -2.36 0.44 -15.69
N MET A 72 -2.37 -0.66 -14.94
CA MET A 72 -3.39 -0.91 -13.92
C MET A 72 -3.37 0.14 -12.82
N GLY A 73 -2.19 0.56 -12.34
CA GLY A 73 -2.10 1.63 -11.35
C GLY A 73 -2.73 2.94 -11.85
N ARG A 74 -2.46 3.33 -13.09
CA ARG A 74 -3.06 4.50 -13.72
C ARG A 74 -4.58 4.37 -13.87
N TRP A 75 -5.06 3.23 -14.37
CA TRP A 75 -6.50 2.98 -14.52
C TRP A 75 -7.22 2.94 -13.18
N ALA A 76 -6.68 2.25 -12.18
CA ALA A 76 -7.27 2.18 -10.85
C ALA A 76 -7.36 3.58 -10.22
N ASN A 77 -6.31 4.39 -10.32
CA ASN A 77 -6.33 5.77 -9.84
C ASN A 77 -7.36 6.63 -10.57
N PHE A 78 -7.44 6.49 -11.89
CA PHE A 78 -8.43 7.20 -12.71
C PHE A 78 -9.85 6.82 -12.33
N LEU A 79 -10.15 5.51 -12.24
CA LEU A 79 -11.47 5.00 -11.86
C LEU A 79 -11.87 5.44 -10.46
N VAL A 80 -11.00 5.32 -9.47
CA VAL A 80 -11.29 5.77 -8.09
C VAL A 80 -11.50 7.28 -8.07
N THR A 81 -10.71 8.06 -8.82
CA THR A 81 -10.90 9.52 -8.89
C THR A 81 -12.22 9.88 -9.57
N MET A 82 -12.62 9.17 -10.61
CA MET A 82 -13.92 9.37 -11.26
C MET A 82 -15.07 8.98 -10.33
N LEU A 83 -15.01 7.81 -9.70
CA LEU A 83 -16.00 7.34 -8.74
C LEU A 83 -16.10 8.26 -7.53
N SER A 84 -15.01 8.86 -7.05
CA SER A 84 -15.07 9.79 -5.92
C SER A 84 -15.93 11.03 -6.19
N LYS A 85 -16.10 11.41 -7.45
CA LYS A 85 -16.96 12.54 -7.86
C LYS A 85 -18.43 12.14 -7.96
N ILE A 86 -18.69 10.86 -8.16
CA ILE A 86 -20.03 10.30 -8.25
C ILE A 86 -20.37 9.81 -6.85
N LYS A 87 -21.38 10.40 -6.17
CA LYS A 87 -21.80 9.98 -4.81
C LYS A 87 -22.36 8.54 -4.72
N VAL A 88 -22.15 7.72 -5.73
CA VAL A 88 -22.50 6.30 -5.76
C VAL A 88 -21.49 5.54 -4.89
N PHE A 89 -21.77 5.57 -3.58
CA PHE A 89 -21.20 4.63 -2.64
C PHE A 89 -21.85 3.26 -2.87
N ASN A 90 -21.11 2.36 -3.50
CA ASN A 90 -21.51 0.95 -3.50
C ASN A 90 -21.33 0.39 -2.09
N ARG A 91 -22.26 -0.45 -1.63
CA ARG A 91 -22.27 -1.03 -0.26
C ARG A 91 -20.93 -1.65 0.18
N GLY A 92 -20.09 -2.09 -0.75
CA GLY A 92 -18.79 -2.71 -0.47
C GLY A 92 -17.53 -1.86 -0.75
N LEU A 93 -17.63 -0.65 -1.29
CA LEU A 93 -16.47 0.18 -1.65
C LEU A 93 -16.52 1.54 -0.93
N LYS A 94 -15.48 1.84 -0.14
CA LYS A 94 -15.28 3.12 0.54
C LYS A 94 -13.99 3.76 0.01
N ILE A 95 -14.06 5.04 -0.36
CA ILE A 95 -12.87 5.80 -0.78
C ILE A 95 -12.44 6.66 0.40
N LEU A 96 -11.21 6.47 0.86
CA LEU A 96 -10.57 7.32 1.87
C LEU A 96 -9.63 8.27 1.14
N ARG A 97 -10.09 9.51 0.97
CA ARG A 97 -9.29 10.59 0.40
C ARG A 97 -8.98 11.61 1.48
N ILE A 98 -7.69 11.93 1.65
CA ILE A 98 -7.23 13.02 2.52
C ILE A 98 -6.35 13.98 1.73
N ASP A 99 -6.43 15.25 2.08
CA ASP A 99 -5.55 16.28 1.54
C ASP A 99 -4.16 16.23 2.19
N SER A 100 -3.16 16.88 1.57
CA SER A 100 -1.77 16.84 2.04
C SER A 100 -1.53 17.44 3.43
N GLN A 101 -2.47 18.25 3.93
CA GLN A 101 -2.39 18.92 5.23
C GLN A 101 -3.15 18.18 6.34
N GLN A 102 -3.88 17.11 6.01
CA GLN A 102 -4.71 16.38 6.96
C GLN A 102 -4.02 15.07 7.35
N ASP A 103 -4.03 14.74 8.64
CA ASP A 103 -3.64 13.42 9.13
C ASP A 103 -4.88 12.52 9.28
N CYS A 104 -4.76 11.26 8.89
CA CYS A 104 -5.73 10.21 9.19
C CYS A 104 -5.06 9.17 10.08
N LEU A 105 -5.42 9.19 11.36
CA LEU A 105 -4.94 8.26 12.37
C LEU A 105 -5.76 6.97 12.30
N LEU A 106 -5.15 5.92 11.76
CA LEU A 106 -5.77 4.60 11.57
C LEU A 106 -5.94 3.84 12.89
N ASP A 107 -5.12 4.16 13.89
CA ASP A 107 -5.16 3.61 15.26
C ASP A 107 -6.06 4.42 16.20
N SER A 108 -6.77 5.43 15.69
CA SER A 108 -7.77 6.15 16.47
C SER A 108 -9.05 5.34 16.64
N ASP A 109 -9.69 5.48 17.81
CA ASP A 109 -10.99 4.83 18.08
C ASP A 109 -12.07 5.25 17.06
N ASP A 110 -12.03 6.50 16.58
CA ASP A 110 -12.93 7.00 15.55
C ASP A 110 -12.80 6.20 14.25
N PHE A 111 -11.57 6.00 13.76
CA PHE A 111 -11.35 5.22 12.55
C PHE A 111 -11.74 3.75 12.74
N LEU A 112 -11.32 3.14 13.85
CA LEU A 112 -11.55 1.74 14.15
C LEU A 112 -13.04 1.40 14.32
N SER A 113 -13.82 2.30 14.95
CA SER A 113 -15.28 2.11 15.10
C SER A 113 -16.03 2.13 13.76
N GLN A 114 -15.49 2.84 12.77
CA GLN A 114 -16.05 2.93 11.41
C GLN A 114 -15.43 1.94 10.42
N PHE A 115 -14.41 1.20 10.85
CA PHE A 115 -13.71 0.23 10.01
C PHE A 115 -14.53 -1.06 9.89
N ASP A 116 -14.79 -1.46 8.66
CA ASP A 116 -15.65 -2.59 8.32
C ASP A 116 -14.87 -3.58 7.45
N HIS A 117 -14.56 -4.75 8.01
CA HIS A 117 -13.77 -5.79 7.35
C HIS A 117 -14.40 -6.29 6.03
N GLN A 118 -15.71 -6.13 5.84
CA GLN A 118 -16.41 -6.54 4.62
C GLN A 118 -16.24 -5.54 3.47
N LYS A 119 -15.78 -4.32 3.77
CA LYS A 119 -15.58 -3.27 2.77
C LYS A 119 -14.17 -3.28 2.18
N THR A 120 -14.09 -2.81 0.95
CA THR A 120 -12.85 -2.46 0.26
C THR A 120 -12.61 -0.97 0.41
N TYR A 121 -11.43 -0.60 0.89
CA TYR A 121 -11.03 0.79 1.11
C TYR A 121 -10.00 1.20 0.06
N CYS A 122 -10.36 2.14 -0.81
CA CYS A 122 -9.42 2.76 -1.74
C CYS A 122 -8.76 3.97 -1.08
N ILE A 123 -7.45 3.92 -0.94
CA ILE A 123 -6.65 4.93 -0.25
C ILE A 123 -6.08 5.93 -1.26
N GLN A 124 -6.37 7.21 -1.04
CA GLN A 124 -5.90 8.35 -1.82
C GLN A 124 -5.38 9.45 -0.88
N GLY A 125 -4.07 9.67 -0.86
CA GLY A 125 -3.42 10.61 0.04
C GLY A 125 -2.16 10.00 0.66
N PHE A 126 -1.52 10.74 1.56
CA PHE A 126 -0.20 10.37 2.10
C PHE A 126 -0.15 10.22 3.61
N ARG A 127 -0.87 11.07 4.32
CA ARG A 127 -0.77 11.24 5.77
C ARG A 127 -1.69 10.27 6.53
N PHE A 128 -1.72 9.01 6.07
CA PHE A 128 -2.31 7.90 6.83
C PHE A 128 -1.25 7.38 7.80
N ARG A 129 -1.57 7.36 9.10
CA ARG A 129 -0.65 7.01 10.18
C ARG A 129 -1.26 5.94 11.05
N ASP A 130 -0.45 4.96 11.38
CA ASP A 130 -0.72 3.91 12.35
C ASP A 130 0.57 3.74 13.15
N GLU A 131 0.82 4.64 14.08
CA GLU A 131 2.11 4.69 14.79
C GLU A 131 2.21 3.51 15.76
N SER A 132 1.12 3.21 16.46
CA SER A 132 1.07 2.13 17.44
C SER A 132 1.37 0.75 16.82
N ASN A 133 0.72 0.40 15.71
CA ASN A 133 1.00 -0.87 15.05
C ASN A 133 2.32 -0.84 14.26
N LEU A 134 2.74 0.31 13.72
CA LEU A 134 4.02 0.40 13.02
C LEU A 134 5.19 0.10 13.96
N ILE A 135 5.17 0.65 15.17
CA ILE A 135 6.18 0.34 16.19
C ILE A 135 6.11 -1.15 16.56
N LYS A 136 4.89 -1.66 16.80
CA LYS A 136 4.66 -3.05 17.23
C LYS A 136 5.08 -4.10 16.19
N TYR A 137 4.89 -3.81 14.90
CA TYR A 137 5.14 -4.73 13.79
C TYR A 137 6.25 -4.25 12.85
N ALA A 138 7.19 -3.46 13.37
CA ALA A 138 8.29 -2.88 12.60
C ALA A 138 9.14 -3.95 11.90
N ASP A 139 9.35 -5.11 12.55
CA ASP A 139 10.15 -6.20 11.98
C ASP A 139 9.45 -6.81 10.76
N GLN A 140 8.13 -7.05 10.82
CA GLN A 140 7.35 -7.57 9.69
C GLN A 140 7.35 -6.59 8.51
N VAL A 141 7.36 -5.28 8.79
CA VAL A 141 7.47 -4.24 7.76
C VAL A 141 8.87 -4.27 7.13
N ARG A 142 9.94 -4.37 7.92
CA ARG A 142 11.32 -4.48 7.42
C ARG A 142 11.51 -5.74 6.58
N ASP A 143 11.02 -6.87 7.06
CA ASP A 143 11.07 -8.16 6.36
C ASP A 143 10.36 -8.06 5.00
N TYR A 144 9.20 -7.40 4.95
CA TYR A 144 8.48 -7.16 3.70
C TYR A 144 9.27 -6.27 2.73
N PHE A 145 9.97 -5.25 3.23
CA PHE A 145 10.84 -4.39 2.42
C PHE A 145 12.28 -4.91 2.33
N THR A 146 12.48 -6.23 2.39
CA THR A 146 13.78 -6.84 2.07
C THR A 146 14.15 -6.54 0.61
N PRO A 147 15.29 -5.87 0.33
CA PRO A 147 15.72 -5.58 -1.03
C PRO A 147 15.95 -6.85 -1.84
N VAL A 148 15.84 -6.79 -3.17
CA VAL A 148 16.22 -7.92 -4.03
C VAL A 148 17.70 -8.28 -3.87
N GLU A 149 18.03 -9.55 -4.08
CA GLU A 149 19.36 -10.12 -3.85
C GLU A 149 20.49 -9.33 -4.55
N HIS A 150 20.26 -8.86 -5.78
CA HIS A 150 21.20 -8.02 -6.52
C HIS A 150 21.62 -6.76 -5.74
N HIS A 151 20.68 -6.10 -5.07
CA HIS A 151 20.98 -4.92 -4.26
C HIS A 151 21.71 -5.29 -2.97
N GLN A 152 21.33 -6.40 -2.32
CA GLN A 152 22.02 -6.89 -1.12
C GLN A 152 23.49 -7.22 -1.41
N ASN A 153 23.78 -7.88 -2.53
CA ASN A 153 25.14 -8.23 -2.92
C ASN A 153 26.00 -6.98 -3.17
N LYS A 154 25.44 -5.96 -3.82
CA LYS A 154 26.13 -4.68 -4.02
C LYS A 154 26.43 -3.95 -2.71
N ILE A 155 25.52 -3.99 -1.73
CA ILE A 155 25.76 -3.39 -0.42
C ILE A 155 26.94 -4.07 0.28
N LYS A 156 27.02 -5.40 0.23
CA LYS A 156 28.14 -6.17 0.81
C LYS A 156 29.50 -5.84 0.19
N THR A 157 29.54 -5.38 -1.06
CA THR A 157 30.79 -4.98 -1.72
C THR A 157 31.22 -3.54 -1.43
N LEU A 158 30.35 -2.75 -0.79
CA LEU A 158 30.61 -1.34 -0.45
C LEU A 158 31.05 -1.13 1.00
N ILE A 159 30.91 -2.16 1.84
CA ILE A 159 31.31 -2.20 3.26
C ILE A 159 32.56 -3.08 3.36
#